data_AF-A0A564W6H4-F1
#
_entry.id   AF-A0A564W6H4-F1
#
_cell.length_a   1.000
_cell.length_b   1.000
_cell.length_c   1.000
_cell.angle_alpha   90.00
_cell.angle_beta   90.00
_cell.angle_gamma   90.00
#
_symmetry.space_group_name_H-M   'P 1'
#
loop_
_entity.id
_entity.type
_entity.pdbx_description
1 polymer ?
#
loop_
_entity_poly.entity_id
_entity_poly.type
_entity_poly.pdbx_seq_one_letter_code
_entity_poly.pdbx_strand_id
1 'polypeptide(L)'
;MNEMSWKGTEQKMPFEPEKGMECLERAGIKHKKNVYFEPPFHCEYGSHIEVGENFYANTHCVMLDVGKITIGDNVMFGPNVSIYTAGHPIHPESRNSAFEYGIPVTIGDNVWIGGSCCVLPGVKIGNNVVIGAGSVVTKDIPDNVCAAGNPCRVIREITDADKPYYFKDRKFDEEAWAKINGK
;
A
#
# COMPACT_ATOMS: atom_id res chain seq x y z
N MET A 1 -13.69 32.63 -26.54
CA MET A 1 -13.96 31.33 -25.90
C MET A 1 -12.67 30.94 -25.20
N ASN A 2 -12.70 30.90 -23.87
CA ASN A 2 -11.50 30.90 -23.03
C ASN A 2 -10.71 29.59 -23.15
N GLU A 3 -9.47 29.73 -23.59
CA GLU A 3 -8.38 28.81 -23.32
C GLU A 3 -8.03 28.88 -21.82
N MET A 4 -8.25 27.80 -21.08
CA MET A 4 -7.68 27.64 -19.74
C MET A 4 -6.45 26.74 -19.87
N SER A 5 -5.36 27.35 -20.33
CA SER A 5 -4.04 26.74 -20.31
C SER A 5 -3.58 26.58 -18.87
N TRP A 6 -3.34 25.33 -18.47
CA TRP A 6 -2.63 24.98 -17.24
C TRP A 6 -1.26 25.67 -17.25
N LYS A 7 -1.12 26.76 -16.49
CA LYS A 7 0.15 27.41 -16.20
C LYS A 7 0.41 27.36 -14.70
N GLY A 8 1.46 26.65 -14.31
CA GLY A 8 2.08 26.77 -13.00
C GLY A 8 2.38 25.42 -12.36
N THR A 9 3.67 25.06 -12.29
CA THR A 9 4.33 24.41 -11.13
C THR A 9 5.80 24.08 -11.48
N GLU A 10 6.59 25.11 -11.81
CA GLU A 10 8.00 25.12 -11.41
C GLU A 10 8.07 25.87 -10.08
N GLN A 11 7.71 25.21 -8.97
CA GLN A 11 8.05 25.67 -7.62
C GLN A 11 7.90 24.51 -6.63
N LYS A 12 8.95 24.30 -5.83
CA LYS A 12 9.05 23.29 -4.78
C LYS A 12 7.81 23.26 -3.89
N MET A 13 7.39 22.05 -3.52
CA MET A 13 6.20 21.76 -2.71
C MET A 13 6.18 22.54 -1.38
N PRO A 14 4.98 22.89 -0.92
CA PRO A 14 4.51 22.30 0.31
C PRO A 14 3.27 21.46 0.00
N PHE A 15 3.35 20.16 0.25
CA PHE A 15 2.15 19.35 0.42
C PHE A 15 1.36 19.96 1.56
N GLU A 16 0.10 20.27 1.33
CA GLU A 16 -0.80 20.81 2.34
C GLU A 16 -1.47 19.62 3.04
N PRO A 17 -1.00 19.18 4.22
CA PRO A 17 -1.49 17.94 4.83
C PRO A 17 -2.97 18.04 5.16
N GLU A 18 -3.44 19.24 5.50
CA GLU A 18 -4.85 19.56 5.76
C GLU A 18 -5.74 19.26 4.54
N LYS A 19 -5.35 19.73 3.34
CA LYS A 19 -6.07 19.41 2.09
C LYS A 19 -6.04 17.93 1.77
N GLY A 20 -4.93 17.25 2.08
CA GLY A 20 -4.83 15.79 1.96
C GLY A 20 -5.88 15.10 2.82
N MET A 21 -5.99 15.49 4.10
CA MET A 21 -6.99 14.95 5.03
C MET A 21 -8.42 15.22 4.59
N GLU A 22 -8.73 16.45 4.15
CA GLU A 22 -10.06 16.79 3.60
C GLU A 22 -10.45 15.89 2.41
N CYS A 23 -9.49 15.55 1.54
CA CYS A 23 -9.72 14.62 0.45
C CYS A 23 -10.08 13.21 0.94
N LEU A 24 -9.37 12.70 1.96
CA LEU A 24 -9.64 11.39 2.54
C LEU A 24 -11.01 11.34 3.21
N GLU A 25 -11.37 12.38 3.98
CA GLU A 25 -12.67 12.50 4.63
C GLU A 25 -13.80 12.56 3.61
N ARG A 26 -13.63 13.35 2.53
CA ARG A 26 -14.60 13.45 1.43
C ARG A 26 -14.76 12.12 0.68
N ALA A 27 -13.68 11.36 0.51
CA ALA A 27 -13.72 10.02 -0.06
C ALA A 27 -14.35 8.98 0.89
N GLY A 28 -14.57 9.33 2.17
CA GLY A 28 -15.14 8.43 3.16
C GLY A 28 -14.15 7.38 3.69
N ILE A 29 -12.84 7.55 3.44
CA ILE A 29 -11.81 6.62 3.91
C ILE A 29 -11.75 6.69 5.44
N LYS A 30 -11.90 5.54 6.09
CA LYS A 30 -11.73 5.48 7.55
C LYS A 30 -10.26 5.31 7.87
N HIS A 31 -9.75 6.10 8.80
CA HIS A 31 -8.36 6.03 9.21
C HIS A 31 -8.19 6.31 10.70
N LYS A 32 -7.08 5.83 11.29
CA LYS A 32 -6.63 6.28 12.61
C LYS A 32 -5.79 7.57 12.45
N LYS A 33 -4.69 7.72 13.20
CA LYS A 33 -3.84 8.92 13.21
C LYS A 33 -2.65 8.76 12.27
N ASN A 34 -2.01 9.89 11.93
CA ASN A 34 -0.75 9.94 11.18
C ASN A 34 -0.80 9.15 9.87
N VAL A 35 -1.84 9.38 9.07
CA VAL A 35 -1.96 8.79 7.74
C VAL A 35 -1.55 9.80 6.69
N TYR A 36 -0.84 9.33 5.66
CA TYR A 36 -0.43 10.18 4.56
C TYR A 36 -0.50 9.42 3.23
N PHE A 37 -1.17 10.03 2.27
CA PHE A 37 -1.27 9.56 0.89
C PHE A 37 -0.61 10.60 0.01
N GLU A 38 0.54 10.23 -0.54
CA GLU A 38 1.29 11.04 -1.48
C GLU A 38 0.52 11.10 -2.82
N PRO A 39 0.11 12.29 -3.30
CA PRO A 39 -0.65 12.39 -4.53
C PRO A 39 0.18 12.01 -5.78
N PRO A 40 -0.47 11.61 -6.88
CA PRO A 40 -1.91 11.32 -6.94
C PRO A 40 -2.22 9.97 -6.28
N PHE A 41 -3.37 9.93 -5.59
CA PHE A 41 -3.98 8.70 -5.06
C PHE A 41 -5.35 8.52 -5.73
N HIS A 42 -5.68 7.27 -6.07
CA HIS A 42 -6.96 6.93 -6.69
C HIS A 42 -7.65 5.80 -5.92
N CYS A 43 -8.93 5.98 -5.64
CA CYS A 43 -9.83 4.92 -5.19
C CYS A 43 -11.14 4.97 -5.98
N GLU A 44 -11.93 3.90 -5.89
CA GLU A 44 -13.21 3.82 -6.60
C GLU A 44 -14.36 4.36 -5.76
N TYR A 45 -14.47 3.92 -4.52
CA TYR A 45 -15.48 4.37 -3.56
C TYR A 45 -14.87 5.17 -2.40
N GLY A 46 -13.68 4.78 -1.92
CA GLY A 46 -13.04 5.31 -0.73
C GLY A 46 -13.66 4.80 0.58
N SER A 47 -14.99 4.76 0.67
CA SER A 47 -15.73 4.35 1.88
C SER A 47 -15.55 2.88 2.31
N HIS A 48 -14.96 2.04 1.46
CA HIS A 48 -14.64 0.64 1.77
C HIS A 48 -13.19 0.45 2.22
N ILE A 49 -12.43 1.53 2.36
CA ILE A 49 -11.03 1.51 2.78
C ILE A 49 -10.94 1.88 4.27
N GLU A 50 -10.30 1.01 5.05
CA GLU A 50 -9.98 1.24 6.46
C GLU A 50 -8.47 1.11 6.67
N VAL A 51 -7.86 2.14 7.26
CA VAL A 51 -6.41 2.25 7.46
C VAL A 51 -6.08 2.46 8.93
N GLY A 52 -5.05 1.77 9.41
CA GLY A 52 -4.50 1.92 10.74
C GLY A 52 -3.78 3.25 10.98
N GLU A 53 -2.99 3.28 12.05
CA GLU A 53 -2.17 4.41 12.47
C GLU A 53 -0.79 4.34 11.82
N ASN A 54 -0.17 5.50 11.57
CA ASN A 54 1.18 5.60 10.96
C ASN A 54 1.25 4.96 9.57
N PHE A 55 0.25 5.23 8.72
CA PHE A 55 0.22 4.75 7.34
C PHE A 55 0.87 5.74 6.39
N TYR A 56 1.70 5.22 5.47
CA TYR A 56 2.27 5.99 4.39
C TYR A 56 2.07 5.29 3.05
N ALA A 57 1.38 5.95 2.12
CA ALA A 57 1.38 5.58 0.71
C ALA A 57 2.20 6.58 -0.09
N ASN A 58 3.20 6.09 -0.83
CA ASN A 58 3.92 6.90 -1.79
C ASN A 58 3.08 7.12 -3.08
N THR A 59 3.58 7.97 -3.97
CA THR A 59 2.87 8.50 -5.14
C THR A 59 2.28 7.41 -6.02
N HIS A 60 1.17 7.73 -6.71
CA HIS A 60 0.48 6.85 -7.64
C HIS A 60 -0.08 5.57 -7.00
N CYS A 61 -0.50 5.64 -5.74
CA CYS A 61 -1.23 4.55 -5.11
C CYS A 61 -2.64 4.43 -5.71
N VAL A 62 -3.05 3.19 -6.03
CA VAL A 62 -4.38 2.86 -6.55
C VAL A 62 -5.04 1.82 -5.64
N MET A 63 -6.26 2.06 -5.22
CA MET A 63 -7.05 1.15 -4.39
C MET A 63 -8.44 0.95 -5.02
N LEU A 64 -8.64 -0.15 -5.74
CA LEU A 64 -9.95 -0.51 -6.28
C LEU A 64 -10.74 -1.25 -5.21
N ASP A 65 -11.64 -0.53 -4.53
CA ASP A 65 -12.32 -0.92 -3.31
C ASP A 65 -13.78 -1.33 -3.51
N VAL A 66 -14.11 -2.04 -4.60
CA VAL A 66 -15.41 -2.73 -4.76
C VAL A 66 -15.71 -3.63 -3.56
N GLY A 67 -14.69 -4.39 -3.11
CA GLY A 67 -14.66 -5.08 -1.84
C GLY A 67 -13.89 -4.29 -0.77
N LYS A 68 -14.07 -4.68 0.49
CA LYS A 68 -13.40 -4.03 1.62
C LYS A 68 -11.86 -4.14 1.52
N ILE A 69 -11.16 -3.03 1.75
CA ILE A 69 -9.71 -3.00 1.96
C ILE A 69 -9.44 -2.66 3.43
N THR A 70 -8.67 -3.49 4.12
CA THR A 70 -8.29 -3.26 5.52
C THR A 70 -6.78 -3.30 5.65
N ILE A 71 -6.20 -2.23 6.20
CA ILE A 71 -4.76 -2.04 6.36
C ILE A 71 -4.46 -1.77 7.83
N GLY A 72 -3.51 -2.51 8.40
CA GLY A 72 -3.06 -2.38 9.78
C GLY A 72 -2.26 -1.11 10.09
N ASP A 73 -1.64 -1.11 11.25
CA ASP A 73 -0.81 -0.02 11.77
C ASP A 73 0.64 -0.12 11.24
N ASN A 74 1.33 1.01 11.12
CA ASN A 74 2.72 1.13 10.67
C ASN A 74 2.99 0.53 9.27
N VAL A 75 2.03 0.68 8.35
CA VAL A 75 2.16 0.15 6.99
C VAL A 75 2.74 1.21 6.05
N MET A 76 3.68 0.79 5.21
CA MET A 76 4.32 1.64 4.20
C MET A 76 4.17 1.05 2.81
N PHE A 77 3.73 1.85 1.85
CA PHE A 77 3.73 1.51 0.43
C PHE A 77 4.78 2.35 -0.32
N GLY A 78 5.56 1.68 -1.16
CA GLY A 78 6.36 2.30 -2.19
C GLY A 78 5.49 2.94 -3.29
N PRO A 79 6.10 3.60 -4.28
CA PRO A 79 5.35 4.27 -5.34
C PRO A 79 4.68 3.25 -6.26
N ASN A 80 3.55 3.61 -6.88
CA ASN A 80 2.80 2.77 -7.81
C ASN A 80 2.29 1.44 -7.20
N VAL A 81 2.05 1.38 -5.88
CA VAL A 81 1.41 0.21 -5.27
C VAL A 81 -0.07 0.22 -5.58
N SER A 82 -0.58 -0.92 -6.07
CA SER A 82 -1.98 -1.09 -6.40
C SER A 82 -2.63 -2.21 -5.60
N ILE A 83 -3.79 -1.93 -4.99
CA ILE A 83 -4.61 -2.91 -4.27
C ILE A 83 -5.91 -3.12 -5.04
N TYR A 84 -6.19 -4.36 -5.42
CA TYR A 84 -7.36 -4.71 -6.21
C TYR A 84 -8.24 -5.68 -5.45
N THR A 85 -9.47 -5.27 -5.15
CA THR A 85 -10.52 -6.17 -4.66
C THR A 85 -11.48 -6.58 -5.78
N ALA A 86 -11.55 -5.78 -6.84
CA ALA A 86 -12.38 -6.00 -8.01
C ALA A 86 -11.81 -7.08 -8.95
N GLY A 87 -12.70 -7.77 -9.65
CA GLY A 87 -12.34 -8.61 -10.78
C GLY A 87 -13.56 -9.05 -11.60
N HIS A 88 -13.28 -9.67 -12.74
CA HIS A 88 -14.31 -10.15 -13.65
C HIS A 88 -14.20 -11.66 -13.88
N PRO A 89 -15.33 -12.33 -14.19
CA PRO A 89 -15.31 -13.71 -14.65
C PRO A 89 -14.36 -13.92 -15.84
N ILE A 90 -13.73 -15.10 -15.89
CA ILE A 90 -12.82 -15.46 -16.98
C ILE A 90 -13.59 -15.79 -18.27
N HIS A 91 -14.77 -16.40 -18.15
CA HIS A 91 -15.58 -16.76 -19.32
C HIS A 91 -16.13 -15.49 -20.00
N PRO A 92 -16.00 -15.34 -21.33
CA PRO A 92 -16.40 -14.12 -22.02
C PRO A 92 -17.90 -13.82 -21.91
N GLU A 93 -18.78 -14.83 -21.88
CA GLU A 93 -20.23 -14.58 -21.73
C GLU A 93 -20.56 -13.90 -20.40
N SER A 94 -20.04 -14.40 -19.28
CA SER A 94 -20.27 -13.81 -17.97
C SER A 94 -19.46 -12.52 -17.74
N ARG A 95 -18.31 -12.35 -18.40
CA ARG A 95 -17.59 -11.06 -18.38
C ARG A 95 -18.33 -9.98 -19.18
N ASN A 96 -18.86 -10.31 -20.35
CA ASN A 96 -19.56 -9.36 -21.23
C ASN A 96 -20.94 -8.95 -20.68
N SER A 97 -21.46 -9.66 -19.67
CA SER A 97 -22.61 -9.19 -18.91
C SER A 97 -22.28 -8.02 -17.95
N ALA A 98 -21.03 -7.53 -17.97
CA ALA A 98 -20.49 -6.55 -17.03
C ALA A 98 -20.54 -7.01 -15.56
N PHE A 99 -20.60 -8.32 -15.32
CA PHE A 99 -20.56 -8.84 -13.96
C PHE A 99 -19.17 -8.60 -13.36
N GLU A 100 -19.16 -8.00 -12.19
CA GLU A 100 -17.97 -7.72 -11.39
C GLU A 100 -18.15 -8.34 -10.01
N TYR A 101 -17.05 -8.83 -9.44
CA TYR A 101 -17.01 -9.25 -8.04
C TYR A 101 -16.03 -8.38 -7.26
N GLY A 102 -16.33 -8.16 -5.98
CA GLY A 102 -15.41 -7.59 -5.00
C GLY A 102 -15.07 -8.65 -3.94
N ILE A 103 -13.80 -9.04 -3.83
CA ILE A 103 -13.32 -9.95 -2.77
C ILE A 103 -12.32 -9.17 -1.89
N PRO A 104 -12.58 -9.05 -0.56
CA PRO A 104 -11.78 -8.22 0.33
C PRO A 104 -10.29 -8.52 0.32
N VAL A 105 -9.47 -7.49 0.59
CA VAL A 105 -8.03 -7.61 0.84
C VAL A 105 -7.72 -7.16 2.26
N THR A 106 -6.83 -7.88 2.94
CA THR A 106 -6.39 -7.54 4.30
C THR A 106 -4.86 -7.46 4.35
N ILE A 107 -4.33 -6.40 4.93
CA ILE A 107 -2.90 -6.18 5.16
C ILE A 107 -2.71 -5.97 6.66
N GLY A 108 -1.87 -6.81 7.28
CA GLY A 108 -1.54 -6.75 8.70
C GLY A 108 -0.68 -5.55 9.09
N ASP A 109 -0.20 -5.57 10.33
CA ASP A 109 0.61 -4.49 10.89
C ASP A 109 2.08 -4.60 10.45
N ASN A 110 2.79 -3.48 10.47
CA ASN A 110 4.23 -3.37 10.19
C ASN A 110 4.63 -3.94 8.81
N VAL A 111 3.76 -3.79 7.82
CA VAL A 111 3.98 -4.28 6.46
C VAL A 111 4.66 -3.21 5.61
N TRP A 112 5.67 -3.60 4.84
CA TRP A 112 6.25 -2.78 3.79
C TRP A 112 6.01 -3.42 2.42
N ILE A 113 5.28 -2.71 1.55
CA ILE A 113 5.09 -3.12 0.15
C ILE A 113 5.97 -2.26 -0.75
N GLY A 114 6.93 -2.90 -1.43
CA GLY A 114 7.82 -2.23 -2.37
C GLY A 114 7.09 -1.62 -3.56
N GLY A 115 7.75 -0.72 -4.28
CA GLY A 115 7.13 -0.01 -5.40
C GLY A 115 6.66 -0.93 -6.53
N SER A 116 5.64 -0.49 -7.26
CA SER A 116 5.08 -1.19 -8.43
C SER A 116 4.58 -2.61 -8.13
N CYS A 117 4.09 -2.86 -6.92
CA CYS A 117 3.44 -4.13 -6.58
C CYS A 117 1.93 -4.07 -6.85
N CYS A 118 1.32 -5.22 -7.13
CA CYS A 118 -0.12 -5.38 -7.09
C CYS A 118 -0.55 -6.50 -6.12
N VAL A 119 -1.59 -6.22 -5.33
CA VAL A 119 -2.23 -7.17 -4.43
C VAL A 119 -3.61 -7.51 -4.98
N LEU A 120 -3.86 -8.80 -5.23
CA LEU A 120 -5.05 -9.28 -5.94
C LEU A 120 -6.22 -9.62 -5.00
N PRO A 121 -7.45 -9.78 -5.55
CA PRO A 121 -8.64 -10.00 -4.75
C PRO A 121 -8.53 -11.20 -3.81
N GLY A 122 -9.00 -11.04 -2.57
CA GLY A 122 -9.03 -12.11 -1.56
C GLY A 122 -7.74 -12.34 -0.79
N VAL A 123 -6.65 -11.63 -1.12
CA VAL A 123 -5.35 -11.83 -0.46
C VAL A 123 -5.34 -11.27 0.96
N LYS A 124 -4.75 -12.05 1.86
CA LYS A 124 -4.35 -11.64 3.21
C LYS A 124 -2.83 -11.60 3.33
N ILE A 125 -2.28 -10.43 3.63
CA ILE A 125 -0.87 -10.25 4.00
C ILE A 125 -0.79 -10.19 5.52
N GLY A 126 0.01 -11.08 6.10
CA GLY A 126 0.28 -11.15 7.53
C GLY A 126 1.03 -9.95 8.10
N ASN A 127 1.34 -10.02 9.39
CA ASN A 127 2.08 -8.98 10.10
C ASN A 127 3.59 -9.07 9.85
N ASN A 128 4.30 -7.94 9.95
CA ASN A 128 5.75 -7.86 9.83
C ASN A 128 6.26 -8.41 8.48
N VAL A 129 5.52 -8.14 7.39
CA VAL A 129 5.84 -8.66 6.06
C VAL A 129 6.54 -7.60 5.21
N VAL A 130 7.54 -8.04 4.45
CA VAL A 130 8.13 -7.24 3.37
C VAL A 130 7.77 -7.87 2.03
N ILE A 131 7.14 -7.09 1.15
CA ILE A 131 6.90 -7.46 -0.25
C ILE A 131 7.90 -6.72 -1.12
N GLY A 132 8.77 -7.44 -1.83
CA GLY A 132 9.74 -6.86 -2.76
C GLY A 132 9.05 -6.15 -3.94
N ALA A 133 9.69 -5.10 -4.46
CA ALA A 133 9.16 -4.31 -5.57
C ALA A 133 8.82 -5.16 -6.82
N GLY A 134 7.80 -4.74 -7.58
CA GLY A 134 7.36 -5.43 -8.80
C GLY A 134 6.57 -6.73 -8.57
N SER A 135 6.17 -7.01 -7.33
CA SER A 135 5.51 -8.28 -7.00
C SER A 135 4.03 -8.30 -7.39
N VAL A 136 3.56 -9.48 -7.82
CA VAL A 136 2.13 -9.76 -8.07
C VAL A 136 1.64 -10.75 -7.02
N VAL A 137 1.02 -10.22 -5.96
CA VAL A 137 0.58 -10.99 -4.81
C VAL A 137 -0.76 -11.65 -5.13
N THR A 138 -0.69 -12.95 -5.44
CA THR A 138 -1.80 -13.78 -5.93
C THR A 138 -2.35 -14.73 -4.87
N LYS A 139 -1.70 -14.80 -3.70
CA LYS A 139 -2.01 -15.71 -2.59
C LYS A 139 -1.64 -15.05 -1.28
N ASP A 140 -2.23 -15.53 -0.19
CA ASP A 140 -1.92 -15.08 1.17
C ASP A 140 -0.42 -15.20 1.47
N ILE A 141 0.08 -14.25 2.26
CA ILE A 141 1.47 -14.18 2.72
C ILE A 141 1.46 -14.29 4.25
N PRO A 142 2.18 -15.25 4.85
CA PRO A 142 2.20 -15.43 6.29
C PRO A 142 2.99 -14.31 6.99
N ASP A 143 2.84 -14.22 8.32
CA ASP A 143 3.57 -13.28 9.16
C ASP A 143 5.10 -13.48 9.10
N ASN A 144 5.87 -12.42 9.37
CA ASN A 144 7.32 -12.44 9.57
C ASN A 144 8.13 -12.97 8.37
N VAL A 145 7.74 -12.64 7.14
CA VAL A 145 8.47 -13.08 5.95
C VAL A 145 8.82 -11.93 5.01
N CYS A 146 9.88 -12.17 4.24
CA CYS A 146 10.15 -11.44 3.02
C CYS A 146 9.65 -12.28 1.84
N ALA A 147 8.78 -11.70 1.01
CA ALA A 147 8.24 -12.32 -0.19
C ALA A 147 8.45 -11.41 -1.41
N ALA A 148 8.67 -11.97 -2.59
CA ALA A 148 8.66 -11.20 -3.82
C ALA A 148 8.35 -12.05 -5.06
N GLY A 149 8.17 -11.39 -6.19
CA GLY A 149 8.12 -12.00 -7.52
C GLY A 149 6.75 -11.91 -8.19
N ASN A 150 6.70 -12.38 -9.44
CA ASN A 150 5.48 -12.51 -10.21
C ASN A 150 5.37 -13.95 -10.74
N PRO A 151 4.51 -14.80 -10.16
CA PRO A 151 3.68 -14.52 -8.97
C PRO A 151 4.52 -14.47 -7.67
N CYS A 152 4.07 -13.69 -6.69
CA CYS A 152 4.78 -13.47 -5.42
C CYS A 152 4.92 -14.77 -4.61
N ARG A 153 6.10 -15.01 -4.06
CA ARG A 153 6.44 -16.18 -3.23
C ARG A 153 7.25 -15.74 -2.02
N VAL A 154 7.06 -16.45 -0.90
CA VAL A 154 7.94 -16.32 0.25
C VAL A 154 9.36 -16.68 -0.17
N ILE A 155 10.31 -15.79 0.12
CA ILE A 155 11.74 -15.98 -0.15
C ILE A 155 12.42 -16.53 1.09
N ARG A 156 12.16 -15.91 2.25
CA ARG A 156 12.70 -16.31 3.55
C ARG A 156 11.91 -15.66 4.69
N GLU A 157 12.14 -16.16 5.90
CA GLU A 157 11.69 -15.54 7.15
C GLU A 157 12.52 -14.28 7.48
N ILE A 158 11.90 -13.36 8.20
CA ILE A 158 12.55 -12.24 8.87
C ILE A 158 12.90 -12.69 10.28
N THR A 159 14.16 -12.52 10.66
CA THR A 159 14.69 -13.04 11.92
C THR A 159 15.50 -11.97 12.66
N ASP A 160 15.91 -12.26 13.89
CA ASP A 160 16.80 -11.40 14.66
C ASP A 160 18.16 -11.16 14.00
N ALA A 161 18.56 -11.98 13.02
CA ALA A 161 19.75 -11.74 12.22
C ALA A 161 19.63 -10.51 11.31
N ASP A 162 18.40 -10.07 10.99
CA ASP A 162 18.12 -8.88 10.18
C ASP A 162 18.28 -7.58 10.98
N LYS A 163 18.01 -7.61 12.29
CA LYS A 163 18.00 -6.44 13.20
C LYS A 163 19.18 -5.47 13.00
N PRO A 164 20.46 -5.91 13.04
CA PRO A 164 21.57 -4.97 12.96
C PRO A 164 21.81 -4.42 11.54
N TYR A 165 21.18 -4.96 10.50
CA TYR A 165 21.42 -4.59 9.09
C TYR A 165 20.22 -3.87 8.49
N TYR A 166 20.46 -2.76 7.79
CA TYR A 166 19.40 -2.07 7.05
C TYR A 166 19.45 -2.31 5.54
N PHE A 167 20.61 -2.67 4.99
CA PHE A 167 20.74 -2.97 3.57
C PHE A 167 22.02 -3.76 3.27
N LYS A 168 21.86 -4.99 2.77
CA LYS A 168 22.98 -5.89 2.46
C LYS A 168 23.90 -6.06 3.67
N ASP A 169 25.17 -5.68 3.54
CA ASP A 169 26.20 -5.73 4.57
C ASP A 169 26.25 -4.47 5.45
N ARG A 170 25.39 -3.48 5.18
CA ARG A 170 25.36 -2.22 5.94
C ARG A 170 24.61 -2.38 7.25
N LYS A 171 25.32 -2.10 8.33
CA LYS A 171 24.80 -2.09 9.70
C LYS A 171 24.43 -0.69 10.15
N PHE A 172 23.48 -0.59 11.07
CA PHE A 172 23.30 0.64 11.84
C PHE A 172 24.58 0.97 12.61
N ASP A 173 24.96 2.25 12.62
CA ASP A 173 25.98 2.72 13.56
C ASP A 173 25.43 2.72 15.00
N GLU A 174 26.31 2.84 15.99
CA GLU A 174 25.93 2.76 17.41
C GLU A 174 24.92 3.84 17.80
N GLU A 175 25.04 5.04 17.24
CA GLU A 175 24.14 6.15 17.53
C GLU A 175 22.73 5.89 16.99
N ALA A 176 22.64 5.43 15.73
CA ALA A 176 21.39 5.04 15.10
C ALA A 176 20.76 3.84 15.82
N TRP A 177 21.56 2.84 16.19
CA TRP A 177 21.09 1.65 16.89
C TRP A 177 20.57 1.97 18.30
N ALA A 178 21.23 2.89 19.01
CA ALA A 178 20.74 3.38 20.30
C ALA A 178 19.40 4.11 20.18
N LYS A 179 19.18 4.88 19.11
CA LYS A 179 17.88 5.53 18.84
C LYS A 179 16.77 4.54 18.46
N ILE A 180 17.12 3.45 17.78
CA ILE A 180 16.18 2.41 17.37
C ILE A 180 15.74 1.55 18.57
N ASN A 181 16.69 1.12 19.41
CA ASN A 181 16.40 0.24 20.56
C ASN A 181 16.09 0.97 21.87
N GLY A 182 16.37 2.27 21.95
CA GLY A 182 16.07 3.11 23.11
C GLY A 182 14.69 3.77 23.05
N LYS A 183 13.86 3.39 22.08
CA LYS A 183 12.43 3.69 22.03
C LYS A 183 11.61 2.53 22.58
#